data_AF-A0A8H9QZT1-F1
#
_entry.id   AF-A0A8H9QZT1-F1
#
_cell.length_a   1.000
_cell.length_b   1.000
_cell.length_c   1.000
_cell.angle_alpha   90.00
_cell.angle_beta   90.00
_cell.angle_gamma   90.00
#
_symmetry.space_group_name_H-M   'P 1'
#
loop_
_entity.id
_entity.type
_entity.pdbx_description
1 polymer ?
#
loop_
_entity_poly.entity_id
_entity_poly.type
_entity_poly.pdbx_seq_one_letter_code
_entity_poly.pdbx_strand_id
1 'polypeptide(L)'
;MIDIKPYFPSLYNNILEIDNLVKVENNLFENLNSEFDKAIRNEYVVTADKETIKRYETLLRITDGDDKELSFRRQRILNRLAMNMPFTIKALKQKLDELIGKGNYNVFVDPDRFTLYVESKILNQVWFNETYITIHKMKPANIIFVNKPFIDEKILANEEITLAQREYNYRLGSTWILGTLPFKSLHQKGAIKLKENNSIQDYFINELKNFALNKIGYVKFNNTKVINEFITKNIVDGKLTLEYAVLKSFGLTEITKVDVYTPDNNLLTSINLYVPIIEDLELKHVINIEEGVN
;
A
#
# COMPACT_ATOMS: atom_id res chain seq x y z
N MET A 1 -13.53 -35.25 20.94
CA MET A 1 -13.58 -35.89 22.26
C MET A 1 -13.19 -37.34 22.06
N ILE A 2 -12.05 -37.74 22.60
CA ILE A 2 -11.55 -39.10 22.47
C ILE A 2 -12.23 -39.93 23.54
N ASP A 3 -12.75 -41.10 23.16
CA ASP A 3 -13.28 -42.05 24.13
C ASP A 3 -12.59 -43.40 23.95
N ILE A 4 -11.76 -43.76 24.92
CA ILE A 4 -11.07 -45.04 24.94
C ILE A 4 -11.92 -46.18 25.52
N LYS A 5 -13.05 -45.88 26.18
CA LYS A 5 -13.92 -46.89 26.82
C LYS A 5 -14.32 -48.06 25.90
N PRO A 6 -14.64 -47.83 24.61
CA PRO A 6 -15.01 -48.92 23.70
C PRO A 6 -13.88 -49.92 23.41
N TYR A 7 -12.61 -49.57 23.69
CA TYR A 7 -11.46 -50.44 23.45
C TYR A 7 -11.16 -51.37 24.64
N PHE A 8 -11.81 -51.17 25.79
CA PHE A 8 -11.65 -52.05 26.94
C PHE A 8 -12.49 -53.33 26.79
N PRO A 9 -12.03 -54.49 27.31
CA PRO A 9 -12.83 -55.69 27.37
C PRO A 9 -14.15 -55.46 28.13
N SER A 10 -15.25 -56.07 27.64
CA SER A 10 -16.59 -55.91 28.21
C SER A 10 -16.73 -56.31 29.69
N LEU A 11 -15.78 -57.08 30.22
CA LEU A 11 -15.70 -57.49 31.63
C LEU A 11 -15.53 -56.28 32.57
N TYR A 12 -14.91 -55.19 32.10
CA TYR A 12 -14.60 -54.02 32.92
C TYR A 12 -15.73 -52.98 32.97
N ASN A 13 -16.87 -53.26 32.35
CA ASN A 13 -18.03 -52.37 32.39
C ASN A 13 -18.60 -52.25 33.80
N ASN A 14 -18.93 -51.03 34.22
CA ASN A 14 -19.51 -50.67 35.53
C ASN A 14 -18.56 -50.84 36.74
N ILE A 15 -17.25 -50.88 36.52
CA ILE A 15 -16.26 -50.83 37.60
C ILE A 15 -15.84 -49.37 37.81
N LEU A 16 -16.11 -48.83 39.00
CA LEU A 16 -15.88 -47.42 39.34
C LEU A 16 -14.41 -47.00 39.13
N GLU A 17 -13.47 -47.86 39.51
CA GLU A 17 -12.04 -47.64 39.36
C GLU A 17 -11.64 -47.52 37.88
N ILE A 18 -12.22 -48.37 37.03
CA ILE A 18 -11.94 -48.36 35.59
C ILE A 18 -12.56 -47.14 34.92
N ASP A 19 -13.81 -46.80 35.25
CA ASP A 19 -14.47 -45.61 34.69
C ASP A 19 -13.71 -44.31 35.06
N ASN A 20 -13.17 -44.23 36.28
CA ASN A 20 -12.31 -43.11 36.68
C ASN A 20 -10.96 -43.11 35.97
N LEU A 21 -10.32 -44.26 35.80
CA LEU A 21 -9.08 -44.39 35.03
C LEU A 21 -9.27 -43.94 33.58
N VAL A 22 -10.30 -44.46 32.91
CA VAL A 22 -10.66 -44.09 31.53
C VAL A 22 -10.89 -42.58 31.40
N LYS A 23 -11.52 -41.94 32.39
CA LYS A 23 -11.72 -40.49 32.38
C LYS A 23 -10.41 -39.71 32.45
N VAL A 24 -9.47 -40.14 33.30
CA VAL A 24 -8.14 -39.52 33.41
C VAL A 24 -7.33 -39.75 32.15
N GLU A 25 -7.31 -40.97 31.64
CA GLU A 25 -6.61 -41.34 30.41
C GLU A 25 -7.16 -40.59 29.19
N ASN A 26 -8.48 -40.48 29.03
CA ASN A 26 -9.10 -39.67 27.97
C ASN A 26 -8.61 -38.21 28.01
N ASN A 27 -8.49 -37.59 29.19
CA ASN A 27 -7.95 -36.23 29.32
C ASN A 27 -6.47 -36.17 28.87
N LEU A 28 -5.66 -37.16 29.26
CA LEU A 28 -4.26 -37.25 28.82
C LEU A 28 -4.16 -37.40 27.29
N PHE A 29 -5.00 -38.24 26.68
CA PHE A 29 -5.05 -38.41 25.22
C PHE A 29 -5.53 -37.14 24.51
N GLU A 30 -6.49 -36.40 25.08
CA GLU A 30 -6.93 -35.12 24.52
C GLU A 30 -5.82 -34.07 24.56
N ASN A 31 -5.08 -34.00 25.67
CA ASN A 31 -3.90 -33.12 25.77
C ASN A 31 -2.83 -33.54 24.75
N LEU A 32 -2.54 -34.83 24.64
CA LEU A 32 -1.57 -35.36 23.66
C LEU A 32 -1.98 -35.02 22.23
N ASN A 33 -3.24 -35.25 21.86
CA ASN A 33 -3.74 -34.89 20.53
C ASN A 33 -3.66 -33.39 20.28
N SER A 34 -3.91 -32.55 21.28
CA SER A 34 -3.76 -31.10 21.13
C SER A 34 -2.31 -30.69 20.86
N GLU A 35 -1.33 -31.35 21.51
CA GLU A 35 0.10 -31.13 21.26
C GLU A 35 0.52 -31.70 19.90
N PHE A 36 -0.06 -32.82 19.48
CA PHE A 36 0.18 -33.42 18.16
C PHE A 36 -0.33 -32.52 17.04
N ASP A 37 -1.55 -31.98 17.17
CA ASP A 37 -2.12 -31.00 16.24
C ASP A 37 -1.27 -29.73 16.16
N LYS A 38 -0.77 -29.24 17.31
CA LYS A 38 0.19 -28.13 17.32
C LYS A 38 1.47 -28.50 16.56
N ALA A 39 2.03 -29.68 16.80
CA ALA A 39 3.23 -30.14 16.11
C ALA A 39 3.04 -30.20 14.58
N ILE A 40 1.90 -30.71 14.11
CA ILE A 40 1.53 -30.72 12.68
C ILE A 40 1.44 -29.30 12.12
N ARG A 41 0.73 -28.39 12.81
CA ARG A 41 0.62 -26.99 12.37
C ARG A 41 1.97 -26.28 12.34
N ASN A 42 2.89 -26.69 13.21
CA ASN A 42 4.24 -26.14 13.32
C ASN A 42 5.21 -26.65 12.25
N GLU A 43 4.84 -27.67 11.46
CA GLU A 43 5.64 -28.16 10.34
C GLU A 43 5.74 -27.11 9.21
N TYR A 44 4.64 -26.37 8.96
CA TYR A 44 4.60 -25.35 7.93
C TYR A 44 4.70 -23.95 8.54
N VAL A 45 5.61 -23.12 8.00
CA VAL A 45 5.80 -21.73 8.45
C VAL A 45 4.50 -20.91 8.36
N VAL A 46 3.63 -21.20 7.37
CA VAL A 46 2.35 -20.50 7.17
C VAL A 46 1.37 -20.73 8.33
N THR A 47 1.42 -21.89 8.98
CA THR A 47 0.49 -22.27 10.06
C THR A 47 1.14 -22.30 11.45
N ALA A 48 2.46 -22.09 11.52
CA ALA A 48 3.24 -22.23 12.74
C ALA A 48 2.88 -21.21 13.85
N ASP A 49 2.88 -21.69 15.09
CA ASP A 49 2.61 -20.92 16.29
C ASP A 49 3.74 -19.94 16.64
N LYS A 50 3.46 -19.01 17.56
CA LYS A 50 4.38 -17.94 17.96
C LYS A 50 5.73 -18.46 18.48
N GLU A 51 5.74 -19.59 19.18
CA GLU A 51 6.98 -20.17 19.73
C GLU A 51 7.87 -20.74 18.61
N THR A 52 7.29 -21.51 17.68
CA THR A 52 7.99 -22.08 16.53
C THR A 52 8.56 -20.99 15.63
N ILE A 53 7.80 -19.91 15.42
CA ILE A 53 8.24 -18.72 14.68
C ILE A 53 9.47 -18.08 15.34
N LYS A 54 9.52 -18.00 16.67
CA LYS A 54 10.70 -17.50 17.41
C LYS A 54 11.94 -18.36 17.20
N ARG A 55 11.77 -19.68 17.10
CA ARG A 55 12.87 -20.61 16.77
C ARG A 55 13.42 -20.36 15.36
N TYR A 56 12.54 -20.18 14.38
CA TYR A 56 12.93 -19.80 13.01
C TYR A 56 13.64 -18.45 12.95
N GLU A 57 13.19 -17.46 13.70
CA GLU A 57 13.86 -16.14 13.77
C GLU A 57 15.26 -16.25 14.34
N THR A 58 15.43 -17.06 15.39
CA THR A 58 16.75 -17.34 15.98
C THR A 58 17.66 -18.04 14.98
N LEU A 59 17.14 -19.06 14.28
CA LEU A 59 17.86 -19.80 13.25
C LEU A 59 18.31 -18.90 12.09
N LEU A 60 17.43 -18.01 11.64
CA LEU A 60 17.66 -17.10 10.52
C LEU A 60 18.33 -15.78 10.91
N ARG A 61 18.71 -15.63 12.19
CA ARG A 61 19.31 -14.42 12.76
C ARG A 61 18.49 -13.16 12.47
N ILE A 62 17.17 -13.29 12.52
CA ILE A 62 16.25 -12.16 12.45
C ILE A 62 16.21 -11.54 13.84
N THR A 63 16.57 -10.26 13.95
CA THR A 63 16.39 -9.52 15.21
C THR A 63 14.91 -9.25 15.42
N ASP A 64 14.41 -9.51 16.63
CA ASP A 64 13.06 -9.17 17.05
C ASP A 64 12.85 -7.66 16.89
N GLY A 65 12.20 -7.25 15.80
CA GLY A 65 11.59 -5.92 15.71
C GLY A 65 10.28 -5.93 16.51
N ASP A 66 9.79 -4.74 16.90
CA ASP A 66 8.49 -4.53 17.55
C ASP A 66 7.28 -4.84 16.63
N ASP A 67 7.40 -5.85 15.75
CA ASP A 67 6.39 -6.28 14.81
C ASP A 67 5.37 -7.16 15.54
N LYS A 68 4.21 -6.58 15.84
CA LYS A 68 3.19 -7.23 16.69
C LYS A 68 2.43 -8.37 16.00
N GLU A 69 2.39 -8.42 14.67
CA GLU A 69 1.52 -9.34 13.93
C GLU A 69 2.22 -10.64 13.52
N LEU A 70 1.58 -11.78 13.84
CA LEU A 70 2.12 -13.12 13.60
C LEU A 70 2.14 -13.50 12.10
N SER A 71 1.16 -13.02 11.33
CA SER A 71 1.08 -13.17 9.87
C SER A 71 2.35 -12.63 9.19
N PHE A 72 2.75 -11.43 9.58
CA PHE A 72 3.92 -10.74 9.04
C PHE A 72 5.23 -11.49 9.38
N ARG A 73 5.37 -11.98 10.62
CA ARG A 73 6.53 -12.79 11.03
C ARG A 73 6.67 -14.06 10.19
N ARG A 74 5.56 -14.76 9.93
CA ARG A 74 5.52 -15.94 9.05
C ARG A 74 6.00 -15.61 7.64
N GLN A 75 5.49 -14.52 7.07
CA GLN A 75 5.87 -14.07 5.72
C GLN A 75 7.34 -13.67 5.62
N ARG A 76 7.88 -13.01 6.65
CA ARG A 76 9.31 -12.67 6.75
C ARG A 76 10.20 -13.92 6.76
N ILE A 77 9.86 -14.95 7.55
CA ILE A 77 10.61 -16.21 7.57
C ILE A 77 10.57 -16.90 6.21
N LEU A 78 9.40 -16.97 5.58
CA LEU A 78 9.26 -17.54 4.22
C LEU A 78 10.15 -16.80 3.21
N ASN A 79 10.18 -15.46 3.28
CA ASN A 79 11.04 -14.66 2.42
C ASN A 79 12.52 -15.06 2.58
N ARG A 80 12.98 -15.19 3.83
CA ARG A 80 14.36 -15.60 4.13
C ARG A 80 14.70 -17.00 3.67
N LEU A 81 13.79 -17.96 3.82
CA LEU A 81 13.99 -19.33 3.34
C LEU A 81 14.04 -19.38 1.81
N ALA A 82 13.27 -18.52 1.14
CA ALA A 82 13.24 -18.44 -0.31
C ALA A 82 14.44 -17.69 -0.92
N MET A 83 15.37 -17.15 -0.11
CA MET A 83 16.52 -16.35 -0.58
C MET A 83 17.68 -17.15 -1.19
N ASN A 84 17.64 -18.48 -1.20
CA ASN A 84 18.65 -19.30 -1.88
C ASN A 84 18.45 -19.35 -3.42
N MET A 85 18.05 -18.24 -4.04
CA MET A 85 17.64 -18.16 -5.45
C MET A 85 18.53 -17.23 -6.29
N PRO A 86 18.58 -17.42 -7.63
CA PRO A 86 19.59 -16.84 -8.51
C PRO A 86 19.46 -15.32 -8.66
N PHE A 87 20.61 -14.66 -8.83
CA PHE A 87 20.84 -13.21 -8.99
C PHE A 87 20.31 -12.64 -10.33
N THR A 88 19.11 -13.05 -10.75
CA THR A 88 18.49 -12.59 -12.00
C THR A 88 17.43 -11.53 -11.75
N ILE A 89 17.27 -10.59 -12.69
CA ILE A 89 16.22 -9.56 -12.65
C ILE A 89 14.83 -10.20 -12.55
N LYS A 90 14.62 -11.35 -13.22
CA LYS A 90 13.35 -12.08 -13.17
C LYS A 90 13.02 -12.56 -11.75
N ALA A 91 14.01 -13.13 -11.05
CA ALA A 91 13.84 -13.55 -9.67
C ALA A 91 13.59 -12.36 -8.73
N LEU A 92 14.29 -11.25 -8.93
CA LEU A 92 14.07 -10.02 -8.16
C LEU A 92 12.63 -9.50 -8.35
N LYS A 93 12.13 -9.43 -9.59
CA LYS A 93 10.73 -9.03 -9.87
C LYS A 93 9.73 -9.97 -9.19
N GLN A 94 9.91 -11.28 -9.31
CA GLN A 94 9.04 -12.25 -8.65
C GLN A 94 9.00 -12.06 -7.12
N LYS A 95 10.14 -11.73 -6.50
CA LYS A 95 10.20 -11.47 -5.06
C LYS A 95 9.57 -10.14 -4.67
N LEU A 96 9.74 -9.10 -5.48
CA LEU A 96 9.07 -7.82 -5.27
C LEU A 96 7.54 -7.96 -5.46
N ASP A 97 7.08 -8.80 -6.38
CA ASP A 97 5.65 -9.16 -6.54
C ASP A 97 5.09 -9.80 -5.25
N GLU A 98 5.85 -10.68 -4.59
CA GLU A 98 5.45 -11.34 -3.34
C GLU A 98 5.40 -10.38 -2.14
N LEU A 99 6.30 -9.39 -2.08
CA LEU A 99 6.41 -8.45 -0.96
C LEU A 99 5.48 -7.23 -1.10
N ILE A 100 5.41 -6.64 -2.29
CA ILE A 100 4.81 -5.32 -2.53
C ILE A 100 3.53 -5.43 -3.37
N GLY A 101 3.34 -6.56 -4.08
CA GLY A 101 2.25 -6.77 -5.01
C GLY A 101 2.58 -6.28 -6.43
N LYS A 102 1.95 -6.91 -7.42
CA LYS A 102 2.12 -6.60 -8.85
C LYS A 102 1.68 -5.17 -9.16
N GLY A 103 2.50 -4.43 -9.90
CA GLY A 103 2.21 -3.08 -10.37
C GLY A 103 2.51 -1.96 -9.37
N ASN A 104 2.97 -2.29 -8.16
CA ASN A 104 3.32 -1.31 -7.13
C ASN A 104 4.82 -0.95 -7.13
N TYR A 105 5.60 -1.49 -8.05
CA TYR A 105 7.03 -1.21 -8.18
C TYR A 105 7.49 -1.28 -9.65
N ASN A 106 8.54 -0.53 -9.98
CA ASN A 106 9.30 -0.65 -11.21
C ASN A 106 10.77 -0.90 -10.89
N VAL A 107 11.44 -1.68 -11.74
CA VAL A 107 12.87 -1.97 -11.59
C VAL A 107 13.59 -1.62 -12.89
N PHE A 108 14.61 -0.79 -12.79
CA PHE A 108 15.48 -0.41 -13.89
C PHE A 108 16.93 -0.66 -13.50
N VAL A 109 17.70 -1.20 -14.43
CA VAL A 109 19.15 -1.43 -14.26
C VAL A 109 19.85 -0.55 -15.28
N ASP A 110 20.77 0.28 -14.81
CA ASP A 110 21.71 1.03 -15.63
C ASP A 110 23.02 0.23 -15.69
N PRO A 111 23.31 -0.46 -16.81
CA PRO A 111 24.49 -1.32 -16.92
C PRO A 111 25.80 -0.52 -16.90
N ASP A 112 25.80 0.71 -17.41
CA ASP A 112 27.01 1.52 -17.58
C ASP A 112 27.48 2.06 -16.22
N ARG A 113 26.53 2.39 -15.34
CA ARG A 113 26.79 2.90 -13.99
C ARG A 113 26.76 1.81 -12.90
N PHE A 114 26.50 0.56 -13.28
CA PHE A 114 26.30 -0.56 -12.35
C PHE A 114 25.28 -0.24 -11.25
N THR A 115 24.20 0.47 -11.60
CA THR A 115 23.17 0.91 -10.65
C THR A 115 21.85 0.18 -10.88
N LEU A 116 21.27 -0.31 -9.79
CA LEU A 116 19.92 -0.85 -9.72
C LEU A 116 19.00 0.19 -9.10
N TYR A 117 18.07 0.69 -9.89
CA TYR A 117 16.98 1.57 -9.44
C TYR A 117 15.75 0.72 -9.17
N VAL A 118 15.24 0.78 -7.94
CA VAL A 118 13.92 0.22 -7.61
C VAL A 118 13.01 1.38 -7.24
N GLU A 119 12.04 1.63 -8.11
CA GLU A 119 10.94 2.53 -7.81
C GLU A 119 9.86 1.73 -7.08
N SER A 120 9.55 2.06 -5.84
CA SER A 120 8.48 1.39 -5.09
C SER A 120 7.46 2.40 -4.61
N LYS A 121 6.18 2.05 -4.70
CA LYS A 121 5.13 2.82 -4.01
C LYS A 121 5.41 2.79 -2.51
N ILE A 122 5.25 3.93 -1.83
CA ILE A 122 5.58 4.02 -0.40
C ILE A 122 4.76 3.02 0.42
N LEU A 123 5.46 2.19 1.21
CA LEU A 123 4.90 1.18 2.11
C LEU A 123 5.21 1.54 3.58
N ASN A 124 4.53 0.86 4.52
CA ASN A 124 4.85 0.90 5.95
C ASN A 124 6.34 0.61 6.22
N GLN A 125 6.90 1.23 7.28
CA GLN A 125 8.30 1.08 7.75
C GLN A 125 8.84 -0.34 7.68
N VAL A 126 8.02 -1.29 8.15
CA VAL A 126 8.36 -2.69 8.27
C VAL A 126 8.64 -3.34 6.91
N TRP A 127 7.82 -3.02 5.90
CA TRP A 127 7.95 -3.53 4.54
C TRP A 127 9.13 -2.91 3.81
N PHE A 128 9.41 -1.63 4.05
CA PHE A 128 10.59 -0.96 3.51
C PHE A 128 11.87 -1.67 3.96
N ASN A 129 12.01 -1.93 5.27
CA ASN A 129 13.19 -2.60 5.81
C ASN A 129 13.34 -4.02 5.25
N GLU A 130 12.23 -4.78 5.15
CA GLU A 130 12.27 -6.12 4.59
C GLU A 130 12.70 -6.12 3.10
N THR A 131 12.18 -5.17 2.33
CA THR A 131 12.54 -4.98 0.91
C THR A 131 14.02 -4.60 0.78
N TYR A 132 14.50 -3.67 1.60
CA TYR A 132 15.89 -3.22 1.62
C TYR A 132 16.85 -4.39 1.88
N ILE A 133 16.57 -5.20 2.91
CA ILE A 133 17.41 -6.38 3.23
C ILE A 133 17.30 -7.43 2.11
N THR A 134 16.12 -7.58 1.49
CA THR A 134 15.90 -8.53 0.40
C THR A 134 16.74 -8.19 -0.82
N ILE A 135 16.69 -6.93 -1.25
CA ILE A 135 17.49 -6.44 -2.37
C ILE A 135 18.98 -6.59 -2.07
N HIS A 136 19.43 -6.26 -0.85
CA HIS A 136 20.84 -6.38 -0.47
C HIS A 136 21.35 -7.82 -0.47
N LYS A 137 20.48 -8.81 -0.22
CA LYS A 137 20.85 -10.23 -0.29
C LYS A 137 20.83 -10.77 -1.73
N MET A 138 19.98 -10.24 -2.60
CA MET A 138 19.85 -10.70 -3.99
C MET A 138 20.78 -9.97 -4.96
N LYS A 139 21.07 -8.68 -4.72
CA LYS A 139 21.93 -7.89 -5.60
C LYS A 139 23.37 -8.40 -5.50
N PRO A 140 24.09 -8.50 -6.63
CA PRO A 140 25.52 -8.80 -6.58
C PRO A 140 26.27 -7.63 -5.93
N ALA A 141 27.42 -7.93 -5.34
CA ALA A 141 28.18 -6.95 -4.55
C ALA A 141 28.65 -5.73 -5.37
N ASN A 142 28.84 -5.89 -6.68
CA ASN A 142 29.29 -4.83 -7.59
C ASN A 142 28.18 -3.88 -8.06
N ILE A 143 26.90 -4.13 -7.74
CA ILE A 143 25.78 -3.27 -8.13
C ILE A 143 25.42 -2.34 -6.97
N ILE A 144 25.41 -1.04 -7.27
CA ILE A 144 24.92 0.01 -6.37
C ILE A 144 23.40 -0.02 -6.40
N PHE A 145 22.77 0.00 -5.23
CA PHE A 145 21.32 0.07 -5.11
C PHE A 145 20.91 1.51 -4.83
N VAL A 146 19.94 2.03 -5.59
CA VAL A 146 19.32 3.32 -5.35
C VAL A 146 17.82 3.11 -5.21
N ASN A 147 17.30 3.38 -4.02
CA ASN A 147 15.87 3.33 -3.77
C ASN A 147 15.22 4.63 -4.24
N LYS A 148 14.21 4.52 -5.11
CA LYS A 148 13.42 5.63 -5.63
C LYS A 148 11.96 5.51 -5.19
N PRO A 149 11.64 5.71 -3.91
CA PRO A 149 10.25 5.61 -3.49
C PRO A 149 9.45 6.70 -4.22
N PHE A 150 8.29 6.31 -4.77
CA PHE A 150 7.43 7.22 -5.49
C PHE A 150 6.05 7.38 -4.87
N ILE A 151 5.53 8.58 -5.02
CA ILE A 151 4.15 8.95 -4.70
C ILE A 151 3.41 9.06 -6.03
N ASP A 152 2.24 8.42 -6.14
CA ASP A 152 1.34 8.55 -7.30
C ASP A 152 0.02 9.15 -6.80
N GLU A 153 -0.06 10.48 -6.87
CA GLU A 153 -1.28 11.23 -6.57
C GLU A 153 -2.09 11.47 -7.84
N LYS A 154 -3.42 11.49 -7.69
CA LYS A 154 -4.35 11.78 -8.77
C LYS A 154 -5.25 12.95 -8.37
N ILE A 155 -5.28 13.98 -9.22
CA ILE A 155 -6.25 15.06 -9.17
C ILE A 155 -7.27 14.78 -10.26
N LEU A 156 -8.51 14.54 -9.84
CA LEU A 156 -9.63 14.27 -10.74
C LEU A 156 -10.41 15.55 -11.00
N ALA A 157 -10.46 15.96 -12.27
CA ALA A 157 -11.29 17.07 -12.71
C ALA A 157 -12.64 16.53 -13.20
N ASN A 158 -13.74 17.08 -12.68
CA ASN A 158 -15.09 16.68 -13.05
C ASN A 158 -15.83 17.86 -13.68
N GLU A 159 -16.56 17.60 -14.76
CA GLU A 159 -17.50 18.54 -15.39
C GLU A 159 -18.92 17.96 -15.34
N GLU A 160 -19.89 18.76 -14.86
CA GLU A 160 -21.30 18.37 -14.80
C GLU A 160 -22.18 19.38 -15.55
N ILE A 161 -23.04 18.88 -16.42
CA ILE A 161 -24.04 19.68 -17.15
C ILE A 161 -25.43 19.23 -16.70
N THR A 162 -26.20 20.15 -16.10
CA THR A 162 -27.58 19.91 -15.67
C THR A 162 -28.57 20.59 -16.60
N LEU A 163 -29.65 19.89 -16.95
CA LEU A 163 -30.76 20.47 -17.71
C LEU A 163 -31.84 20.97 -16.74
N ALA A 164 -32.24 22.22 -16.90
CA ALA A 164 -33.43 22.76 -16.26
C ALA A 164 -34.41 23.26 -17.32
N GLN A 165 -35.59 22.66 -17.37
CA GLN A 165 -36.66 23.14 -18.24
C GLN A 165 -37.49 24.20 -17.51
N ARG A 166 -37.82 25.24 -18.27
CA ARG A 166 -38.61 26.38 -17.81
C ARG A 166 -40.02 26.20 -18.36
N GLU A 167 -41.00 26.08 -17.48
CA GLU A 167 -42.41 26.02 -17.86
C GLU A 167 -43.11 27.30 -17.43
N TYR A 168 -43.75 27.96 -18.40
CA TYR A 168 -44.50 29.17 -18.16
C TYR A 168 -45.93 28.80 -17.79
N ASN A 169 -46.35 29.24 -16.61
CA ASN A 169 -47.65 28.89 -16.05
C ASN A 169 -48.77 29.79 -16.59
N TYR A 170 -48.45 30.97 -17.12
CA TYR A 170 -49.44 31.87 -17.72
C TYR A 170 -49.81 31.43 -19.16
N ARG A 171 -50.84 30.61 -19.33
CA ARG A 171 -51.42 30.33 -20.66
C ARG A 171 -52.85 30.88 -20.74
N LEU A 172 -53.14 31.72 -21.73
CA LEU A 172 -54.49 32.24 -21.97
C LEU A 172 -55.46 31.06 -22.27
N GLY A 173 -56.57 30.99 -21.54
CA GLY A 173 -57.58 29.92 -21.69
C GLY A 173 -57.29 28.63 -20.89
N SER A 174 -56.26 28.62 -20.04
CA SER A 174 -55.95 27.51 -19.12
C SER A 174 -56.43 27.78 -17.69
N THR A 175 -56.38 26.78 -16.80
CA THR A 175 -56.75 26.82 -15.37
C THR A 175 -55.80 27.65 -14.48
N TRP A 176 -54.93 28.48 -15.05
CA TRP A 176 -53.96 29.25 -14.27
C TRP A 176 -54.61 30.46 -13.58
N ILE A 177 -54.52 30.50 -12.25
CA ILE A 177 -55.06 31.56 -11.38
C ILE A 177 -53.90 32.44 -10.92
N LEU A 178 -54.07 33.76 -10.99
CA LEU A 178 -53.07 34.73 -10.56
C LEU A 178 -52.78 34.56 -9.05
N GLY A 179 -51.52 34.27 -8.70
CA GLY A 179 -51.04 34.19 -7.31
C GLY A 179 -50.91 32.78 -6.71
N THR A 180 -51.38 31.72 -7.38
CA THR A 180 -51.25 30.34 -6.86
C THR A 180 -49.92 29.66 -7.21
N LEU A 181 -49.35 29.98 -8.38
CA LEU A 181 -48.04 29.55 -8.81
C LEU A 181 -47.24 30.76 -9.34
N PRO A 182 -45.90 30.76 -9.22
CA PRO A 182 -45.08 31.78 -9.88
C PRO A 182 -45.32 31.75 -11.38
N PHE A 183 -45.09 32.86 -12.07
CA PHE A 183 -45.24 32.98 -13.53
C PHE A 183 -44.48 31.91 -14.33
N LYS A 184 -43.48 31.29 -13.69
CA LYS A 184 -42.63 30.27 -14.27
C LYS A 184 -42.20 29.27 -13.20
N SER A 185 -42.32 27.99 -13.50
CA SER A 185 -41.71 26.90 -12.73
C SER A 185 -40.42 26.43 -13.40
N LEU A 186 -39.44 26.04 -12.58
CA LEU A 186 -38.20 25.43 -13.03
C LEU A 186 -38.28 23.94 -12.69
N HIS A 187 -38.32 23.09 -13.71
CA HIS A 187 -38.26 21.65 -13.56
C HIS A 187 -36.84 21.20 -13.88
N GLN A 188 -36.09 20.81 -12.86
CA GLN A 188 -34.78 20.19 -13.05
C GLN A 188 -34.99 18.81 -13.69
N LYS A 189 -34.40 18.60 -14.87
CA LYS A 189 -34.51 17.35 -15.64
C LYS A 189 -33.32 16.41 -15.45
N GLY A 190 -32.43 16.71 -14.49
CA GLY A 190 -31.27 15.88 -14.13
C GLY A 190 -30.00 16.24 -14.92
N ALA A 191 -28.92 15.49 -14.63
CA ALA A 191 -27.64 15.59 -15.33
C ALA A 191 -27.75 15.00 -16.75
N ILE A 192 -27.24 15.73 -17.74
CA ILE A 192 -27.23 15.30 -19.16
C ILE A 192 -26.00 14.43 -19.44
N LYS A 193 -24.89 14.69 -18.74
CA LYS A 193 -23.64 13.96 -18.93
C LYS A 193 -23.74 12.58 -18.26
N LEU A 194 -23.66 11.54 -19.08
CA LEU A 194 -23.47 10.16 -18.64
C LEU A 194 -22.01 9.97 -18.21
N LYS A 195 -21.77 9.15 -17.18
CA LYS A 195 -20.44 8.89 -16.60
C LYS A 195 -19.39 8.40 -17.62
N GLU A 196 -19.82 7.80 -18.72
CA GLU A 196 -18.93 7.12 -19.68
C GLU A 196 -18.29 8.03 -20.75
N ASN A 197 -18.71 9.29 -20.87
CA ASN A 197 -18.18 10.20 -21.89
C ASN A 197 -17.21 11.22 -21.28
N ASN A 198 -15.92 11.07 -21.57
CA ASN A 198 -14.93 12.11 -21.32
C ASN A 198 -15.32 13.38 -22.11
N SER A 199 -15.50 14.51 -21.43
CA SER A 199 -15.81 15.79 -22.07
C SER A 199 -14.62 16.73 -22.10
N ILE A 200 -13.70 16.58 -21.15
CA ILE A 200 -12.58 17.48 -21.00
C ILE A 200 -11.57 17.17 -22.11
N GLN A 201 -11.29 18.18 -22.93
CA GLN A 201 -10.31 18.06 -24.00
C GLN A 201 -8.88 18.00 -23.41
N ASP A 202 -8.01 17.21 -24.05
CA ASP A 202 -6.60 17.06 -23.63
C ASP A 202 -5.86 18.40 -23.52
N TYR A 203 -6.22 19.37 -24.36
CA TYR A 203 -5.66 20.73 -24.29
C TYR A 203 -5.85 21.36 -22.90
N PHE A 204 -7.05 21.27 -22.32
CA PHE A 204 -7.33 21.86 -21.01
C PHE A 204 -6.60 21.11 -19.89
N ILE A 205 -6.52 19.78 -19.99
CA ILE A 205 -5.76 18.95 -19.04
C ILE A 205 -4.27 19.32 -19.08
N ASN A 206 -3.70 19.53 -20.27
CA ASN A 206 -2.30 19.93 -20.43
C ASN A 206 -2.03 21.34 -19.89
N GLU A 207 -2.93 22.28 -20.10
CA GLU A 207 -2.85 23.63 -19.51
C GLU A 207 -2.91 23.58 -17.97
N LEU A 208 -3.79 22.77 -17.39
CA LEU A 208 -3.84 22.57 -15.94
C LEU A 208 -2.53 21.97 -15.39
N LYS A 209 -1.93 21.01 -16.11
CA LYS A 209 -0.62 20.44 -15.75
C LYS A 209 0.49 21.49 -15.79
N ASN A 210 0.54 22.31 -16.84
CA ASN A 210 1.51 23.41 -16.96
C ASN A 210 1.32 24.45 -15.86
N PHE A 211 0.06 24.81 -15.55
CA PHE A 211 -0.26 25.73 -14.47
C PHE A 211 0.20 25.17 -13.12
N ALA A 212 -0.10 23.91 -12.81
CA ALA A 212 0.33 23.26 -11.57
C ALA A 212 1.86 23.21 -11.48
N LEU A 213 2.57 22.85 -12.55
CA LEU A 213 4.03 22.80 -12.60
C LEU A 213 4.66 24.16 -12.29
N ASN A 214 4.11 25.22 -12.85
CA ASN A 214 4.58 26.59 -12.62
C ASN A 214 4.30 27.07 -11.19
N LYS A 215 3.23 26.59 -10.56
CA LYS A 215 2.87 26.95 -9.19
C LYS A 215 3.66 26.21 -8.12
N ILE A 216 4.29 25.07 -8.42
CA ILE A 216 5.12 24.34 -7.47
C ILE A 216 6.43 25.12 -7.23
N GLY A 217 6.66 25.55 -5.99
CA GLY A 217 7.85 26.29 -5.58
C GLY A 217 8.90 25.40 -4.93
N TYR A 218 8.57 24.80 -3.80
CA TYR A 218 9.48 23.98 -3.00
C TYR A 218 8.74 22.87 -2.26
N VAL A 219 9.48 21.87 -1.80
CA VAL A 219 8.98 20.77 -0.97
C VAL A 219 9.52 20.93 0.45
N LYS A 220 8.71 20.63 1.46
CA LYS A 220 9.08 20.69 2.87
C LYS A 220 8.87 19.35 3.55
N PHE A 221 9.88 18.86 4.27
CA PHE A 221 9.82 17.64 5.07
C PHE A 221 9.67 17.94 6.55
N ASN A 222 8.78 17.20 7.21
CA ASN A 222 8.56 17.23 8.66
C ASN A 222 8.47 18.65 9.23
N ASN A 223 7.90 19.59 8.47
CA ASN A 223 7.84 21.03 8.78
C ASN A 223 9.19 21.73 9.03
N THR A 224 10.33 21.09 8.74
CA THR A 224 11.67 21.57 9.13
C THR A 224 12.59 21.81 7.93
N LYS A 225 12.74 20.83 7.03
CA LYS A 225 13.67 20.93 5.89
C LYS A 225 12.96 21.32 4.61
N VAL A 226 13.54 22.25 3.87
CA VAL A 226 13.02 22.74 2.60
C VAL A 226 13.96 22.31 1.47
N ILE A 227 13.40 21.76 0.41
CA ILE A 227 14.09 21.48 -0.86
C ILE A 227 13.48 22.36 -1.94
N ASN A 228 14.32 23.20 -2.53
CA ASN A 228 14.01 24.09 -3.65
C ASN A 228 14.69 23.64 -4.96
N GLU A 229 15.71 22.77 -4.88
CA GLU A 229 16.42 22.22 -6.02
C GLU A 229 15.84 20.86 -6.42
N PHE A 230 15.34 20.79 -7.66
CA PHE A 230 14.78 19.58 -8.25
C PHE A 230 15.75 19.03 -9.29
N ILE A 231 16.01 17.72 -9.23
CA ILE A 231 16.72 16.97 -10.28
C ILE A 231 15.88 17.00 -11.56
N THR A 232 14.59 16.70 -11.40
CA THR A 232 13.61 16.72 -12.48
C THR A 232 12.40 17.51 -12.00
N LYS A 233 11.96 18.51 -12.77
CA LYS A 233 10.69 19.21 -12.58
C LYS A 233 10.07 19.41 -13.96
N ASN A 234 9.35 18.40 -14.44
CA ASN A 234 8.78 18.42 -15.78
C ASN A 234 7.55 17.51 -15.89
N ILE A 235 6.85 17.60 -17.02
CA ILE A 235 5.81 16.64 -17.40
C ILE A 235 6.49 15.52 -18.20
N VAL A 236 6.56 14.33 -17.60
CA VAL A 236 7.13 13.12 -18.22
C VAL A 236 5.99 12.13 -18.41
N ASP A 237 5.84 11.59 -19.63
CA ASP A 237 4.76 10.67 -20.00
C ASP A 237 3.35 11.18 -19.65
N GLY A 238 3.13 12.50 -19.77
CA GLY A 238 1.87 13.15 -19.46
C GLY A 238 1.58 13.30 -17.96
N LYS A 239 2.50 12.95 -17.07
CA LYS A 239 2.37 13.11 -15.61
C LYS A 239 3.36 14.16 -15.10
N LEU A 240 2.91 14.99 -14.15
CA LEU A 240 3.79 15.95 -13.50
C LEU A 240 4.72 15.18 -12.57
N THR A 241 6.03 15.24 -12.83
CA THR A 241 7.03 14.50 -12.07
C THR A 241 8.04 15.47 -11.45
N LEU A 242 8.19 15.38 -10.14
CA LEU A 242 9.23 16.05 -9.36
C LEU A 242 10.19 15.00 -8.83
N GLU A 243 11.48 15.18 -9.07
CA GLU A 243 12.53 14.35 -8.48
C GLU A 243 13.49 15.25 -7.71
N TYR A 244 13.86 14.82 -6.50
CA TYR A 244 14.75 15.58 -5.63
C TYR A 244 15.57 14.66 -4.73
N ALA A 245 16.81 15.06 -4.46
CA ALA A 245 17.73 14.33 -3.60
C ALA A 245 17.49 14.65 -2.12
N VAL A 246 17.35 13.62 -1.30
CA VAL A 246 17.37 13.71 0.16
C VAL A 246 18.68 13.12 0.65
N LEU A 247 19.59 14.00 1.04
CA LEU A 247 20.91 13.60 1.53
C LEU A 247 20.85 13.24 3.01
N LYS A 248 21.63 12.22 3.42
CA LYS A 248 21.79 11.84 4.83
C LYS A 248 22.36 12.98 5.68
N SER A 249 23.13 13.87 5.07
CA SER A 249 23.67 15.08 5.71
C SER A 249 22.58 16.06 6.19
N PHE A 250 21.32 15.88 5.79
CA PHE A 250 20.22 16.72 6.26
C PHE A 250 19.88 16.51 7.74
N GLY A 251 20.40 15.45 8.38
CA GLY A 251 20.23 15.19 9.82
C GLY A 251 18.82 14.73 10.21
N LEU A 252 18.01 14.32 9.22
CA LEU A 252 16.71 13.69 9.43
C LEU A 252 16.90 12.17 9.46
N THR A 253 16.34 11.49 10.47
CA THR A 253 16.34 10.03 10.55
C THR A 253 15.25 9.40 9.68
N GLU A 254 14.13 10.12 9.55
CA GLU A 254 12.96 9.67 8.82
C GLU A 254 12.15 10.86 8.30
N ILE A 255 11.41 10.63 7.22
CA ILE A 255 10.42 11.56 6.66
C ILE A 255 9.05 11.01 7.06
N THR A 256 8.35 11.76 7.90
CA THR A 256 6.99 11.46 8.35
C THR A 256 5.93 12.28 7.61
N LYS A 257 6.35 13.41 7.03
CA LYS A 257 5.47 14.33 6.33
C LYS A 257 6.16 14.99 5.14
N VAL A 258 5.47 15.06 4.01
CA VAL A 258 5.88 15.76 2.79
C VAL A 258 4.82 16.79 2.42
N ASP A 259 5.22 18.05 2.39
CA ASP A 259 4.36 19.17 2.02
C ASP A 259 4.91 19.85 0.76
N VAL A 260 4.06 20.10 -0.23
CA VAL A 260 4.42 20.86 -1.44
C VAL A 260 3.85 22.27 -1.32
N TYR A 261 4.68 23.27 -1.57
CA TYR A 261 4.32 24.69 -1.44
C TYR A 261 4.48 25.45 -2.75
N THR A 262 3.74 26.55 -2.87
CA THR A 262 4.00 27.58 -3.88
C THR A 262 5.24 28.42 -3.52
N PRO A 263 5.83 29.16 -4.48
CA PRO A 263 6.85 30.17 -4.18
C PRO A 263 6.38 31.20 -3.13
N ASP A 264 5.08 31.47 -3.08
CA ASP A 264 4.44 32.40 -2.14
C ASP A 264 4.09 31.78 -0.77
N ASN A 265 4.63 30.60 -0.45
CA ASN A 265 4.42 29.88 0.81
C ASN A 265 2.96 29.45 1.09
N ASN A 266 2.17 29.21 0.03
CA ASN A 266 0.86 28.57 0.16
C ASN A 266 1.00 27.05 0.02
N LEU A 267 0.35 26.30 0.92
CA LEU A 267 0.36 24.84 0.89
C LEU A 267 -0.50 24.33 -0.28
N LEU A 268 0.09 23.50 -1.14
CA LEU A 268 -0.59 22.84 -2.26
C LEU A 268 -1.07 21.44 -1.88
N THR A 269 -0.15 20.60 -1.41
CA THR A 269 -0.43 19.22 -0.98
C THR A 269 0.31 18.92 0.31
N SER A 270 -0.28 18.06 1.15
CA SER A 270 0.28 17.65 2.45
C SER A 270 0.00 16.17 2.65
N ILE A 271 1.06 15.39 2.80
CA ILE A 271 0.98 13.94 2.88
C ILE A 271 1.72 13.46 4.12
N ASN A 272 1.07 12.59 4.89
CA ASN A 272 1.73 11.84 5.95
C ASN A 272 2.21 10.51 5.37
N LEU A 273 3.50 10.23 5.48
CA LEU A 273 4.14 9.05 4.92
C LEU A 273 5.29 8.60 5.80
N TYR A 274 5.90 7.46 5.53
CA TYR A 274 7.08 7.02 6.28
C TYR A 274 8.20 6.60 5.35
N VAL A 275 9.31 7.34 5.35
CA VAL A 275 10.53 6.96 4.63
C VAL A 275 11.74 7.12 5.56
N PRO A 276 12.42 6.02 5.94
CA PRO A 276 13.63 6.11 6.75
C PRO A 276 14.83 6.52 5.87
N ILE A 277 15.64 7.46 6.34
CA ILE A 277 16.83 7.95 5.64
C ILE A 277 18.05 7.16 6.13
N ILE A 278 18.31 6.03 5.49
CA ILE A 278 19.45 5.15 5.82
C ILE A 278 20.71 5.58 5.05
N GLU A 279 20.50 5.98 3.80
CA GLU A 279 21.47 6.42 2.80
C GLU A 279 20.92 7.65 2.05
N ASP A 280 21.66 8.16 1.07
CA ASP A 280 21.16 9.22 0.19
C ASP A 280 20.04 8.67 -0.69
N LEU A 281 18.91 9.36 -0.72
CA LEU A 281 17.69 8.91 -1.39
C LEU A 281 17.31 9.87 -2.51
N GLU A 282 16.78 9.35 -3.60
CA GLU A 282 16.12 10.16 -4.64
C GLU A 282 14.62 9.93 -4.52
N LEU A 283 13.88 10.95 -4.06
CA LEU A 283 12.43 10.87 -3.96
C LEU A 283 11.78 11.32 -5.26
N LYS A 284 10.79 10.55 -5.71
CA LYS A 284 10.01 10.85 -6.92
C LYS A 284 8.56 11.14 -6.55
N HIS A 285 8.11 12.36 -6.79
CA HIS A 285 6.74 12.77 -6.56
C HIS A 285 6.02 12.92 -7.90
N VAL A 286 5.03 12.05 -8.15
CA VAL A 286 4.21 12.09 -9.36
C VAL A 286 2.82 12.60 -9.01
N ILE A 287 2.42 13.69 -9.67
CA ILE A 287 1.08 14.27 -9.59
C ILE A 287 0.44 14.10 -10.96
N ASN A 288 -0.59 13.26 -11.03
CA ASN A 288 -1.36 13.04 -12.24
C ASN A 288 -2.64 13.89 -12.22
N ILE A 289 -2.94 14.59 -13.32
CA ILE A 289 -4.19 15.34 -13.51
C ILE A 289 -4.93 14.68 -14.66
N GLU A 290 -6.10 14.13 -14.37
CA GLU A 290 -6.95 13.42 -15.33
C GLU A 290 -8.43 13.74 -15.11
N GLU A 291 -9.26 13.52 -16.13
CA GLU A 291 -10.71 13.62 -15.97
C GLU A 291 -11.20 12.47 -15.08
N GLY A 292 -11.97 12.83 -14.04
CA GLY A 292 -12.56 11.84 -13.13
C GLY A 292 -13.78 11.18 -13.75
N VAL A 293 -13.73 9.86 -13.85
CA VAL A 293 -14.92 9.06 -14.11
C VAL A 293 -15.57 8.76 -12.76
N ASN A 294 -16.60 9.53 -12.40
CA ASN A 294 -17.36 9.31 -11.16
C ASN A 294 -18.20 8.03 -11.23
#